data_AF-A0A1Z7WT37-F1
#
_entry.id   AF-A0A1Z7WT37-F1
#
_cell.length_a   1.000
_cell.length_b   1.000
_cell.length_c   1.000
_cell.angle_alpha   90.00
_cell.angle_beta   90.00
_cell.angle_gamma   90.00
#
_symmetry.space_group_name_H-M   'P 1'
#
loop_
_entity.id
_entity.type
_entity.pdbx_description
1 polymer ?
#
loop_
_entity_poly.entity_id
_entity_poly.type
_entity_poly.pdbx_seq_one_letter_code
_entity_poly.pdbx_strand_id
1 'polypeptide(L)'
;MTIFDAIQQSQTLLDQISSHQQINNDVELTSLTSALSSELDTINAFAKDLNSQPEPARTTKADSPHIDEKSGCYKFDNEQGFFCPNCYDQSSSRVATKRLNRLLRVCPNCRASIKPTA
;
A
#
# COMPACT_ATOMS: atom_id res chain seq x y z
N MET A 1 -10.13 1.18 -14.38
CA MET A 1 -10.65 2.38 -13.71
C MET A 1 -10.33 2.25 -12.23
N THR A 2 -9.44 3.10 -11.73
CA THR A 2 -9.00 3.15 -10.32
C THR A 2 -9.74 4.24 -9.57
N ILE A 3 -9.62 4.28 -8.24
CA ILE A 3 -10.16 5.38 -7.44
C ILE A 3 -9.51 6.72 -7.80
N PHE A 4 -8.24 6.73 -8.20
CA PHE A 4 -7.54 7.92 -8.66
C PHE A 4 -8.13 8.45 -9.97
N ASP A 5 -8.47 7.56 -10.92
CA ASP A 5 -9.11 7.93 -12.18
C ASP A 5 -10.47 8.62 -11.91
N ALA A 6 -11.24 8.10 -10.95
CA ALA A 6 -12.54 8.65 -10.58
C ALA A 6 -12.44 10.02 -9.88
N ILE A 7 -11.44 10.20 -9.00
CA ILE A 7 -11.18 11.49 -8.35
C ILE A 7 -10.75 12.54 -9.38
N GLN A 8 -9.83 12.19 -10.27
CA GLN A 8 -9.33 13.10 -11.30
C GLN A 8 -10.44 13.49 -12.30
N GLN A 9 -11.30 12.55 -12.66
CA GLN A 9 -12.47 12.83 -13.49
C GLN A 9 -13.42 13.82 -12.79
N SER A 10 -13.64 13.64 -11.49
CA SER A 10 -14.51 14.53 -10.70
C SER A 10 -13.96 15.95 -10.60
N GLN A 11 -12.64 16.10 -10.42
CA GLN A 11 -11.97 17.41 -10.46
C GLN A 11 -12.11 18.10 -11.82
N THR A 12 -11.91 17.35 -12.90
CA THR A 12 -12.06 17.88 -14.27
C THR A 12 -13.48 18.39 -14.52
N LEU A 13 -14.50 17.67 -14.01
CA LEU A 13 -15.89 18.11 -14.11
C LEU A 13 -16.16 19.38 -13.29
N LEU A 14 -15.56 19.52 -12.10
CA LEU A 14 -15.68 20.72 -11.29
C LEU A 14 -15.02 21.94 -11.94
N ASP A 15 -13.86 21.78 -12.58
CA ASP A 15 -13.21 22.85 -13.34
C ASP A 15 -14.10 23.32 -14.49
N GLN A 16 -14.73 22.39 -15.22
CA GLN A 16 -15.69 22.71 -16.28
C GLN A 16 -16.91 23.47 -15.75
N ILE A 17 -17.46 23.02 -14.62
CA ILE A 17 -18.60 23.66 -13.95
C ILE A 17 -18.21 25.07 -13.47
N SER A 18 -17.05 25.24 -12.85
CA SER A 18 -16.56 26.54 -12.39
C SER A 18 -16.33 27.53 -13.54
N SER A 19 -15.88 27.04 -14.71
CA SER A 19 -15.69 27.86 -15.90
C SER A 19 -16.99 28.34 -16.57
N HIS A 20 -18.14 27.79 -16.18
CA HIS A 20 -19.44 28.16 -16.74
C HIS A 20 -19.91 29.52 -16.21
N GLN A 21 -20.26 30.45 -17.12
CA GLN A 21 -20.64 31.84 -16.79
C GLN A 21 -21.78 31.98 -15.76
N GLN A 22 -22.70 31.02 -15.66
CA GLN A 22 -23.78 31.06 -14.69
C GLN A 22 -23.32 30.81 -13.25
N ILE A 23 -22.22 30.08 -13.06
CA ILE A 23 -21.71 29.69 -11.75
C ILE A 23 -20.79 30.78 -11.22
N ASN A 24 -19.97 31.36 -12.09
CA ASN A 24 -19.03 32.42 -11.73
C ASN A 24 -19.72 33.72 -11.26
N ASN A 25 -21.00 33.92 -11.62
CA ASN A 25 -21.81 35.05 -11.15
C ASN A 25 -22.59 34.74 -9.87
N ASP A 26 -22.65 33.47 -9.46
CA ASP A 26 -23.33 33.02 -8.25
C ASP A 26 -22.28 32.70 -7.17
N VAL A 27 -22.20 33.58 -6.18
CA VAL A 27 -21.21 33.51 -5.09
C VAL A 27 -21.39 32.24 -4.26
N GLU A 28 -22.63 31.81 -4.03
CA GLU A 28 -22.92 30.62 -3.22
C GLU A 28 -22.50 29.36 -3.98
N LEU A 29 -22.82 29.30 -5.28
CA LEU A 29 -22.46 28.18 -6.14
C LEU A 29 -20.95 28.08 -6.39
N THR A 30 -20.27 29.22 -6.52
CA THR A 30 -18.80 29.30 -6.58
C THR A 30 -18.16 28.82 -5.27
N SER A 31 -18.73 29.22 -4.12
CA SER A 31 -18.22 28.78 -2.82
C SER A 31 -18.35 27.25 -2.63
N LEU A 32 -19.49 26.67 -3.01
CA LEU A 32 -19.74 25.23 -2.92
C LEU A 32 -18.85 24.41 -3.87
N THR A 33 -18.63 24.89 -5.10
CA THR A 33 -17.72 24.22 -6.06
C THR A 33 -16.27 24.27 -5.58
N SER A 34 -15.83 25.39 -5.00
CA SER A 34 -14.50 25.50 -4.41
C SER A 34 -14.32 24.57 -3.19
N ALA A 35 -15.34 24.47 -2.33
CA ALA A 35 -15.32 23.57 -1.18
C ALA A 35 -15.26 22.09 -1.62
N LEU A 36 -16.04 21.70 -2.63
CA LEU A 36 -16.02 20.34 -3.17
C LEU A 36 -14.67 19.98 -3.79
N SER A 37 -14.03 20.93 -4.49
CA SER A 37 -12.68 20.74 -5.03
C SER A 37 -11.67 20.48 -3.92
N SER A 38 -11.72 21.27 -2.84
CA SER A 38 -10.83 21.12 -1.68
C SER A 38 -11.01 19.77 -0.96
N GLU A 39 -12.24 19.29 -0.83
CA GLU A 39 -12.52 17.97 -0.26
C GLU A 39 -11.96 16.85 -1.14
N LEU A 40 -12.11 16.94 -2.47
CA LEU A 40 -11.53 15.97 -3.41
C LEU A 40 -10.01 15.97 -3.38
N ASP A 41 -9.36 17.12 -3.27
CA ASP A 41 -7.91 17.22 -3.10
C ASP A 41 -7.44 16.54 -1.80
N THR A 42 -8.18 16.73 -0.71
CA THR A 42 -7.91 16.08 0.58
C THR A 42 -8.03 14.56 0.47
N ILE A 43 -9.09 14.06 -0.18
CA ILE A 43 -9.28 12.63 -0.43
C ILE A 43 -8.17 12.08 -1.34
N ASN A 44 -7.76 12.82 -2.37
CA ASN A 44 -6.67 12.42 -3.26
C ASN A 44 -5.33 12.32 -2.51
N ALA A 45 -5.03 13.30 -1.66
CA ALA A 45 -3.84 13.28 -0.81
C ALA A 45 -3.84 12.09 0.15
N PHE A 46 -4.97 11.81 0.81
CA PHE A 46 -5.10 10.67 1.70
C PHE A 46 -5.00 9.32 0.95
N ALA A 47 -5.64 9.21 -0.22
CA ALA A 47 -5.55 8.03 -1.06
C ALA A 47 -4.11 7.81 -1.56
N LYS A 48 -3.40 8.89 -1.91
CA LYS A 48 -1.97 8.83 -2.24
C LYS A 48 -1.15 8.40 -1.04
N ASP A 49 -1.38 8.94 0.14
CA ASP A 49 -0.67 8.51 1.35
C ASP A 49 -0.87 7.01 1.60
N LEU A 50 -2.11 6.52 1.60
CA LEU A 50 -2.43 5.09 1.73
C LEU A 50 -1.76 4.21 0.67
N ASN A 51 -1.60 4.70 -0.55
CA ASN A 51 -0.97 3.97 -1.65
C ASN A 51 0.57 4.14 -1.69
N SER A 52 1.09 5.18 -1.02
CA SER A 52 2.52 5.48 -0.87
C SER A 52 3.10 4.90 0.40
N GLN A 53 2.26 4.50 1.36
CA GLN A 53 2.65 3.64 2.47
C GLN A 53 3.28 2.40 1.84
N PRO A 54 4.59 2.18 2.00
CA PRO A 54 5.11 0.83 1.87
C PRO A 54 4.29 0.00 2.88
N GLU A 55 3.81 -1.18 2.47
CA GLU A 55 3.43 -2.27 3.37
C GLU A 55 4.08 -2.05 4.73
N PRO A 56 3.31 -1.86 5.82
CA PRO A 56 3.77 -1.18 7.01
C PRO A 56 5.14 -1.72 7.38
N ALA A 57 6.16 -0.88 7.18
CA ALA A 57 7.46 -1.11 7.78
C ALA A 57 7.19 -1.08 9.27
N ARG A 58 6.92 -2.26 9.84
CA ARG A 58 6.82 -2.48 11.28
C ARG A 58 8.19 -2.12 11.84
N THR A 59 8.33 -0.84 12.18
CA THR A 59 9.28 -0.32 13.16
C THR A 59 8.89 -0.89 14.51
N THR A 60 9.09 -2.18 14.67
CA THR A 60 9.37 -2.76 15.98
C THR A 60 10.83 -3.18 15.94
N LYS A 61 11.52 -2.71 16.99
CA LYS A 61 12.90 -2.97 17.40
C LYS A 61 13.44 -4.28 16.84
N ALA A 62 14.73 -4.27 16.48
CA ALA A 62 15.48 -5.40 15.97
C ALA A 62 15.38 -6.65 16.88
N ASP A 63 14.29 -7.41 16.74
CA ASP A 63 14.26 -8.82 17.06
C ASP A 63 14.94 -9.50 15.89
N SER A 64 16.15 -9.97 16.14
CA SER A 64 16.90 -10.80 15.20
C SER A 64 16.01 -11.97 14.79
N PRO A 65 15.71 -12.16 13.49
CA PRO A 65 14.87 -13.27 13.06
C PRO A 65 15.54 -14.59 13.42
N HIS A 66 14.73 -15.59 13.80
CA HIS A 66 15.20 -16.96 13.94
C HIS A 66 14.74 -17.80 12.74
N ILE A 67 15.60 -18.68 12.25
CA ILE A 67 15.26 -19.64 11.19
C ILE A 67 14.41 -20.75 11.79
N ASP A 68 13.25 -20.99 11.21
CA ASP A 68 12.43 -22.17 11.49
C ASP A 68 12.90 -23.34 10.63
N GLU A 69 13.61 -24.31 11.21
CA GLU A 69 14.18 -25.47 10.50
C GLU A 69 13.14 -26.27 9.70
N LYS A 70 11.89 -26.33 10.18
CA LYS A 70 10.79 -27.05 9.53
C LYS A 70 10.32 -26.40 8.23
N SER A 71 10.61 -25.12 8.02
CA SER A 71 10.16 -24.37 6.85
C SER A 71 11.28 -23.66 6.08
N GLY A 72 12.46 -23.52 6.67
CA GLY A 72 13.59 -22.76 6.14
C GLY A 72 13.35 -21.24 6.07
N CYS A 73 12.28 -20.74 6.70
CA CYS A 73 11.89 -19.33 6.68
C CYS A 73 12.27 -18.62 7.98
N TYR A 74 12.35 -17.28 7.93
CA TYR A 74 12.49 -16.47 9.13
C TYR A 74 11.17 -16.34 9.89
N LYS A 75 11.27 -16.31 11.21
CA LYS A 75 10.20 -15.95 12.14
C LYS A 75 10.67 -14.80 13.02
N PHE A 76 9.73 -13.93 13.36
CA PHE A 76 9.93 -12.83 14.28
C PHE A 76 9.06 -13.05 15.51
N ASP A 77 9.57 -12.77 16.70
CA ASP A 77 8.87 -13.08 17.96
C ASP A 77 7.56 -12.30 18.10
N ASN A 78 7.52 -11.10 17.52
CA ASN A 78 6.36 -10.22 17.53
C ASN A 78 5.40 -10.41 16.33
N GLU A 79 5.69 -11.34 15.41
CA GLU A 79 4.88 -11.52 14.20
C GLU A 79 4.55 -12.98 13.90
N GLN A 80 3.25 -13.29 13.81
CA GLN A 80 2.81 -14.60 13.34
C GLN A 80 2.97 -14.68 11.82
N GLY A 81 3.87 -15.54 11.35
CA GLY A 81 4.09 -15.73 9.93
C GLY A 81 5.41 -16.42 9.62
N PHE A 82 5.65 -16.64 8.33
CA PHE A 82 6.92 -17.13 7.81
C PHE A 82 7.42 -16.15 6.76
N PHE A 83 8.62 -15.63 6.96
CA PHE A 83 9.18 -14.54 6.18
C PHE A 83 10.36 -15.03 5.34
N CYS A 84 10.56 -14.37 4.19
CA CYS A 84 11.60 -14.76 3.24
C CYS A 84 12.99 -14.34 3.74
N PRO A 85 13.94 -15.29 3.89
CA PRO A 85 15.30 -14.96 4.30
C PRO A 85 16.02 -14.12 3.24
N ASN A 86 15.91 -14.47 1.95
CA ASN A 86 16.57 -13.72 0.87
C ASN A 86 16.17 -12.24 0.80
N CYS A 87 14.89 -11.93 0.99
CA CYS A 87 14.43 -10.53 0.98
C CYS A 87 14.88 -9.78 2.23
N TYR A 88 14.98 -10.47 3.36
CA TYR A 88 15.44 -9.85 4.60
C TYR A 88 16.96 -9.60 4.55
N ASP A 89 17.75 -10.56 4.08
CA ASP A 89 19.21 -10.44 4.03
C ASP A 89 19.68 -9.39 3.01
N GLN A 90 18.92 -9.18 1.92
CA GLN A 90 19.29 -8.22 0.87
C GLN A 90 18.78 -6.80 1.13
N SER A 91 17.54 -6.66 1.59
CA SER A 91 16.86 -5.36 1.66
C SER A 91 16.12 -5.14 2.97
N SER A 92 16.47 -5.90 4.02
CA SER A 92 15.82 -5.88 5.34
C SER A 92 14.28 -5.96 5.28
N SER A 93 13.76 -6.52 4.19
CA SER A 93 12.33 -6.52 3.87
C SER A 93 11.65 -7.78 4.40
N ARG A 94 10.66 -7.59 5.28
CA ARG A 94 9.87 -8.67 5.89
C ARG A 94 8.76 -9.13 4.95
N VAL A 95 9.12 -9.90 3.92
CA VAL A 95 8.13 -10.41 2.94
C VAL A 95 7.52 -11.74 3.42
N ALA A 96 6.20 -11.76 3.62
CA ALA A 96 5.47 -12.98 3.97
C ALA A 96 5.51 -14.02 2.82
N THR A 97 5.84 -15.25 3.15
CA THR A 97 5.96 -16.35 2.18
C THR A 97 4.62 -17.08 2.01
N LYS A 98 4.35 -17.55 0.78
CA LYS A 98 3.18 -18.37 0.49
C LYS A 98 3.57 -19.85 0.52
N ARG A 99 2.76 -20.67 1.20
CA ARG A 99 2.95 -22.12 1.19
C ARG A 99 2.46 -22.71 -0.13
N LEU A 100 3.33 -23.45 -0.82
CA LEU A 100 2.96 -24.15 -2.05
C LEU A 100 2.66 -25.63 -1.78
N ASN A 101 3.47 -26.29 -0.95
CA ASN A 101 3.21 -27.65 -0.48
C ASN A 101 3.80 -27.86 0.94
N ARG A 102 3.89 -29.11 1.42
CA ARG A 102 4.44 -29.40 2.76
C ARG A 102 5.95 -29.15 2.88
N LEU A 103 6.69 -29.20 1.77
CA LEU A 103 8.15 -29.14 1.71
C LEU A 103 8.67 -27.86 1.01
N LEU A 104 7.78 -26.93 0.66
CA LEU A 104 8.14 -25.78 -0.17
C LEU A 104 7.22 -24.59 0.12
N ARG A 105 7.87 -23.47 0.40
CA ARG A 105 7.27 -22.14 0.40
C ARG A 105 7.92 -21.31 -0.69
N VAL A 106 7.18 -20.32 -1.20
CA VAL A 106 7.66 -19.40 -2.23
C VAL A 106 7.46 -17.97 -1.76
N CYS A 107 8.49 -17.14 -1.95
CA CYS A 107 8.38 -15.71 -1.73
C CYS A 107 7.63 -15.05 -2.89
N PRO A 108 6.56 -14.26 -2.66
CA PRO A 108 5.85 -13.58 -3.74
C PRO A 108 6.69 -12.49 -4.42
N ASN A 109 7.64 -11.88 -3.69
CA ASN A 109 8.46 -10.78 -4.20
C ASN A 109 9.65 -11.29 -5.04
N CYS A 110 10.56 -12.07 -4.44
CA CYS A 110 11.76 -12.54 -5.13
C CYS A 110 11.60 -13.92 -5.80
N ARG A 111 10.42 -14.56 -5.68
CA ARG A 111 10.14 -15.91 -6.21
C ARG A 111 11.09 -16.99 -5.71
N ALA A 112 11.82 -16.72 -4.63
CA ALA A 112 12.71 -17.70 -4.02
C ALA A 112 11.93 -18.92 -3.53
N SER A 113 12.43 -20.09 -3.89
CA SER A 113 11.96 -21.38 -3.40
C SER A 113 12.64 -21.70 -2.08
N ILE A 114 11.88 -21.71 -0.99
CA ILE A 114 12.38 -21.92 0.37
C ILE A 114 12.00 -23.32 0.81
N LYS A 115 13.00 -24.13 1.11
CA LYS A 115 12.86 -25.53 1.53
C LYS A 115 13.22 -25.67 3.01
N PRO A 116 12.60 -26.62 3.74
CA PRO A 116 13.05 -27.01 5.07
C PRO A 116 14.52 -27.40 5.05
N THR A 117 15.23 -27.07 6.12
CA THR A 117 16.66 -27.38 6.29
C THR A 117 16.90 -28.66 7.08
N ALA A 118 15.82 -29.35 7.47
CA ALA A 118 15.82 -30.63 8.21
C ALA A 118 15.60 -31.85 7.29
#